data_AF-A0A7S0JHP5-F1
#
_entry.id   AF-A0A7S0JHP5-F1
#
_cell.length_a   1.000
_cell.length_b   1.000
_cell.length_c   1.000
_cell.angle_alpha   90.00
_cell.angle_beta   90.00
_cell.angle_gamma   90.00
#
_symmetry.space_group_name_H-M   'P 1'
#
loop_
_entity.id
_entity.type
_entity.pdbx_description
1 polymer ?
#
loop_
_entity_poly.entity_id
_entity_poly.type
_entity_poly.pdbx_seq_one_letter_code
_entity_poly.pdbx_strand_id
1 'polypeptide(L)'
;GALSLLLVFRTNAAYDRFWEARKQWGVVSAECRALASMACTFMTPQQAMPMITLTAAFPVVMKNYLRCGSRRFSTAKQEERDARRLSSLLAPEEMAALSTVVNQPQYMLARLRQLG
;
A
#
# COMPACT_ATOMS: atom_id res chain seq x y z
N GLY A 1 25.49 -7.99 33.19
CA GLY A 1 26.63 -8.55 32.44
C GLY A 1 26.30 -8.80 30.99
N ALA A 2 25.80 -9.98 30.63
CA ALA A 2 25.53 -10.35 29.22
C ALA A 2 24.15 -9.91 28.70
N LEU A 3 23.13 -9.88 29.56
CA LEU A 3 21.75 -9.48 29.20
C LEU A 3 21.66 -8.04 28.67
N SER A 4 22.39 -7.09 29.26
CA SER A 4 22.42 -5.69 28.83
C SER A 4 23.03 -5.52 27.44
N LEU A 5 24.08 -6.28 27.12
CA LEU A 5 24.74 -6.25 25.81
C LEU A 5 23.85 -6.87 24.72
N LEU A 6 23.23 -8.02 25.00
CA LEU A 6 22.26 -8.65 24.09
C LEU A 6 21.05 -7.74 23.81
N LEU A 7 20.59 -6.98 24.81
CA LEU A 7 19.52 -6.02 24.65
C LEU A 7 19.91 -4.89 23.69
N VAL A 8 21.11 -4.32 23.82
CA VAL A 8 21.61 -3.25 22.94
C VAL A 8 21.69 -3.70 21.49
N PHE A 9 22.22 -4.90 21.23
CA PHE A 9 22.25 -5.44 19.86
C PHE A 9 20.84 -5.67 19.30
N ARG A 10 19.91 -6.17 20.12
CA ARG A 10 18.52 -6.38 19.72
C ARG A 10 17.80 -5.06 19.44
N THR A 11 18.02 -4.02 20.23
CA THR A 11 17.39 -2.71 20.01
C THR A 11 17.93 -2.03 18.77
N ASN A 12 19.23 -2.14 18.49
CA ASN A 12 19.84 -1.56 17.29
C ASN A 12 19.30 -2.23 16.02
N ALA A 13 19.29 -3.57 15.97
CA ALA A 13 18.73 -4.30 14.83
C ALA A 13 17.23 -4.01 14.60
N ALA A 14 16.45 -3.87 15.68
CA ALA A 14 15.04 -3.50 15.58
C ALA A 14 14.85 -2.05 15.08
N TYR A 15 15.71 -1.13 15.52
CA TYR A 15 15.69 0.27 15.09
C TYR A 15 16.02 0.39 13.60
N ASP A 16 17.08 -0.28 13.13
CA ASP A 16 17.47 -0.27 11.72
C ASP A 16 16.36 -0.81 10.81
N ARG A 17 15.75 -1.93 11.19
CA ARG A 17 14.59 -2.50 10.46
C ARG A 17 13.40 -1.53 10.44
N PHE A 18 13.10 -0.85 11.54
CA PHE A 18 12.03 0.14 11.60
C PHE A 18 12.33 1.33 10.67
N TRP A 19 13.57 1.82 10.71
CA TRP A 19 14.01 2.93 9.89
C TRP A 19 13.99 2.60 8.40
N GLU A 20 14.46 1.42 8.02
CA GLU A 20 14.40 0.92 6.65
C GLU A 20 12.96 0.80 6.15
N ALA A 21 12.06 0.20 6.93
CA ALA A 21 10.65 0.11 6.57
C ALA A 21 10.00 1.49 6.37
N ARG A 22 10.34 2.46 7.22
CA ARG A 22 9.88 3.85 7.09
C ARG A 22 10.37 4.50 5.80
N LYS A 23 11.65 4.31 5.44
CA LYS A 23 12.22 4.82 4.19
C LYS A 23 11.49 4.24 2.98
N GLN A 24 11.33 2.92 2.93
CA GLN A 24 10.65 2.24 1.82
C GLN A 24 9.20 2.70 1.67
N TRP A 25 8.47 2.87 2.79
CA TRP A 25 7.13 3.44 2.75
C TRP A 25 7.09 4.88 2.23
N GLY A 26 8.12 5.67 2.58
CA GLY A 26 8.32 7.02 2.05
C GLY A 26 8.46 7.02 0.53
N VAL A 27 9.32 6.14 -0.01
CA VAL A 27 9.51 5.95 -1.46
C VAL A 27 8.18 5.59 -2.13
N VAL A 28 7.49 4.56 -1.64
CA VAL A 28 6.19 4.14 -2.20
C VAL A 28 5.20 5.31 -2.27
N SER A 29 5.10 6.09 -1.19
CA SER A 29 4.18 7.24 -1.14
C SER A 29 4.56 8.36 -2.10
N ALA A 30 5.86 8.58 -2.32
CA ALA A 30 6.37 9.57 -3.26
C ALA A 30 6.10 9.14 -4.71
N GLU A 31 6.41 7.90 -5.04
CA GLU A 31 6.15 7.32 -6.38
C GLU A 31 4.67 7.37 -6.75
N CYS A 32 3.76 7.06 -5.81
CA CYS A 32 2.32 7.17 -6.06
C CYS A 32 1.90 8.61 -6.41
N ARG A 33 2.46 9.62 -5.73
CA ARG A 33 2.17 11.03 -6.05
C ARG A 33 2.77 11.46 -7.38
N ALA A 34 4.00 11.02 -7.66
CA ALA A 34 4.67 11.30 -8.93
C ALA A 34 3.87 10.72 -10.10
N LEU A 35 3.43 9.46 -9.98
CA LEU A 35 2.60 8.80 -10.99
C LEU A 35 1.27 9.51 -11.22
N ALA A 36 0.57 9.89 -10.14
CA ALA A 36 -0.66 10.67 -10.25
C ALA A 36 -0.44 12.04 -10.91
N SER A 37 0.67 12.72 -10.57
CA SER A 37 1.04 14.00 -11.19
C SER A 37 1.34 13.83 -12.68
N MET A 38 2.10 12.81 -13.06
CA MET A 38 2.40 12.51 -14.47
C MET A 38 1.13 12.20 -15.25
N ALA A 39 0.19 11.44 -14.67
CA ALA A 39 -1.11 11.17 -15.28
C ALA A 39 -1.87 12.47 -15.57
N CYS A 40 -1.93 13.39 -14.60
CA CYS A 40 -2.58 14.69 -14.80
C CYS A 40 -1.89 15.57 -15.86
N THR A 41 -0.57 15.48 -15.99
CA THR A 41 0.20 16.33 -16.91
C THR A 41 0.18 15.80 -18.35
N PHE A 42 0.27 14.49 -18.53
CA PHE A 42 0.53 13.87 -19.84
C PHE A 42 -0.69 13.16 -20.45
N MET A 43 -1.78 12.98 -19.70
CA MET A 43 -2.96 12.25 -20.19
C MET A 43 -4.20 13.13 -20.20
N THR A 44 -5.17 12.75 -21.03
CA THR A 44 -6.50 13.37 -20.98
C THR A 44 -7.20 13.03 -19.66
N PRO A 45 -8.12 13.86 -19.15
CA PRO A 45 -8.86 13.56 -17.91
C PRO A 45 -9.51 12.18 -17.89
N GLN A 46 -10.00 11.71 -19.05
CA GLN A 46 -10.63 10.41 -19.24
C GLN A 46 -9.64 9.24 -19.04
N GLN A 47 -8.38 9.42 -19.43
CA GLN A 47 -7.32 8.41 -19.27
C GLN A 47 -6.63 8.52 -17.89
N ALA A 48 -6.47 9.74 -17.38
CA ALA A 48 -5.80 9.99 -16.11
C ALA A 48 -6.63 9.50 -14.91
N MET A 49 -7.95 9.67 -14.94
CA MET A 49 -8.81 9.39 -13.79
C MET A 49 -8.76 7.91 -13.32
N PRO A 50 -8.83 6.90 -14.21
CA PRO A 50 -8.61 5.50 -13.83
C PRO A 50 -7.23 5.25 -13.22
N MET A 51 -6.16 5.83 -13.79
CA MET A 51 -4.81 5.66 -13.26
C MET A 51 -4.65 6.27 -11.86
N ILE A 52 -5.15 7.49 -11.66
CA ILE A 52 -5.08 8.19 -10.37
C ILE A 52 -5.85 7.42 -9.30
N THR A 53 -7.01 6.88 -9.66
CA THR A 53 -7.87 6.10 -8.75
C THR A 53 -7.17 4.82 -8.29
N LEU A 54 -6.60 4.04 -9.21
CA LEU A 54 -5.83 2.85 -8.86
C LEU A 54 -4.56 3.18 -8.06
N THR A 55 -3.87 4.25 -8.44
CA THR A 55 -2.67 4.73 -7.73
C THR A 55 -3.00 5.18 -6.29
N ALA A 56 -4.17 5.80 -6.07
CA ALA A 56 -4.64 6.19 -4.75
C ALA A 56 -5.07 4.98 -3.89
N ALA A 57 -5.62 3.93 -4.51
CA ALA A 57 -6.00 2.71 -3.83
C ALA A 57 -4.78 1.83 -3.45
N PHE A 58 -3.69 1.88 -4.21
CA PHE A 58 -2.52 1.01 -4.03
C PHE A 58 -1.91 1.06 -2.60
N PRO A 59 -1.62 2.23 -2.00
CA PRO A 59 -1.10 2.29 -0.63
C PRO A 59 -2.04 1.65 0.40
N VAL A 60 -3.35 1.72 0.21
CA VAL A 60 -4.33 1.12 1.14
C VAL A 60 -4.26 -0.40 1.04
N VAL A 61 -4.26 -0.95 -0.17
CA VAL A 61 -4.13 -2.40 -0.40
C VAL A 61 -2.78 -2.93 0.08
N MET A 62 -1.67 -2.25 -0.24
CA MET A 62 -0.33 -2.64 0.21
C MET A 62 -0.24 -2.66 1.74
N LYS A 63 -0.75 -1.63 2.41
CA LYS A 63 -0.80 -1.60 3.88
C LYS A 63 -1.62 -2.75 4.45
N ASN A 64 -2.79 -3.04 3.86
CA ASN A 64 -3.66 -4.12 4.32
C ASN A 64 -3.00 -5.49 4.10
N TYR A 65 -2.36 -5.71 2.96
CA TYR A 65 -1.60 -6.90 2.63
C TYR A 65 -0.48 -7.17 3.66
N LEU A 66 0.34 -6.16 3.96
CA LEU A 66 1.41 -6.27 4.96
C LEU A 66 0.90 -6.51 6.39
N ARG A 67 -0.34 -6.09 6.69
CA ARG A 67 -0.98 -6.28 8.00
C ARG A 67 -1.78 -7.57 8.12
N CYS A 68 -2.18 -8.20 7.00
CA CYS A 68 -3.01 -9.40 7.02
C CYS A 68 -2.30 -10.57 7.73
N GLY A 69 -0.96 -10.67 7.59
CA GLY A 69 -0.13 -11.60 8.37
C GLY A 69 0.01 -11.25 9.86
N SER A 70 -0.58 -10.14 10.32
CA SER A 70 -0.48 -9.65 11.69
C SER A 70 -1.76 -8.92 12.12
N ARG A 71 -2.89 -9.66 12.17
CA ARG A 71 -4.21 -9.20 12.68
C ARG A 71 -4.17 -8.47 14.02
N ARG A 72 -3.08 -8.59 14.79
CA ARG A 72 -2.85 -7.89 16.05
C ARG A 72 -2.65 -6.36 15.91
N PHE A 73 -2.31 -5.87 14.72
CA PHE A 73 -2.03 -4.44 14.48
C PHE A 73 -3.16 -3.67 13.80
N SER A 74 -4.26 -4.35 13.45
CA SER A 74 -5.40 -3.75 12.77
C SER A 74 -6.58 -3.66 13.74
N THR A 75 -7.22 -2.50 13.82
CA THR A 75 -8.46 -2.33 14.61
C THR A 75 -9.66 -2.46 13.69
N ALA A 76 -10.78 -3.00 14.19
CA ALA A 76 -12.01 -3.14 13.40
C ALA A 76 -12.44 -1.81 12.73
N LYS A 77 -12.28 -0.69 13.44
CA LYS A 77 -12.55 0.66 12.92
C LYS A 77 -11.64 1.04 11.73
N GLN A 78 -10.39 0.60 11.74
CA GLN A 78 -9.44 0.86 10.67
C GLN A 78 -9.76 0.03 9.43
N GLU A 79 -10.11 -1.24 9.61
CA GLU A 79 -10.52 -2.15 8.51
C GLU A 79 -11.78 -1.64 7.83
N GLU A 80 -12.78 -1.22 8.61
CA GLU A 80 -14.01 -0.66 8.06
C GLU A 80 -13.75 0.63 7.27
N ARG A 81 -12.89 1.52 7.79
CA ARG A 81 -12.49 2.74 7.07
C ARG A 81 -11.78 2.43 5.76
N ASP A 82 -10.89 1.43 5.77
CA ASP A 82 -10.14 1.04 4.59
C ASP A 82 -11.04 0.35 3.56
N ALA A 83 -11.97 -0.49 4.00
CA ALA A 83 -12.99 -1.10 3.14
C ALA A 83 -13.88 -0.03 2.50
N ARG A 84 -14.37 0.95 3.27
CA ARG A 84 -15.17 2.09 2.76
C ARG A 84 -14.40 2.92 1.74
N ARG A 85 -13.09 3.13 1.96
CA ARG A 85 -12.23 3.84 0.99
C ARG A 85 -12.06 3.05 -0.28
N LEU A 86 -11.75 1.76 -0.19
CA LEU A 86 -11.55 0.92 -1.37
C LEU A 86 -12.85 0.77 -2.18
N SER A 87 -13.99 0.61 -1.52
CA SER A 87 -15.30 0.56 -2.19
C SER A 87 -15.69 1.87 -2.87
N SER A 88 -15.13 3.01 -2.44
CA SER A 88 -15.35 4.31 -3.10
C SER A 88 -14.45 4.55 -4.32
N LEU A 89 -13.37 3.77 -4.46
CA LEU A 89 -12.37 3.94 -5.51
C LEU A 89 -12.43 2.83 -6.57
N LEU A 90 -12.72 1.60 -6.16
CA LEU A 90 -12.66 0.42 -7.02
C LEU A 90 -14.07 -0.06 -7.36
N ALA A 91 -14.24 -0.56 -8.58
CA ALA A 91 -15.47 -1.22 -8.97
C ALA A 91 -15.69 -2.50 -8.13
N PRO A 92 -16.95 -2.93 -7.91
CA PRO A 92 -17.24 -4.15 -7.15
C PRO A 92 -16.54 -5.41 -7.72
N GLU A 93 -16.37 -5.46 -9.04
CA GLU A 93 -15.63 -6.53 -9.74
C GLU A 93 -14.14 -6.56 -9.36
N GLU A 94 -13.50 -5.39 -9.26
CA GLU A 94 -12.09 -5.28 -8.89
C GLU A 94 -11.88 -5.61 -7.41
N MET A 95 -12.84 -5.24 -6.57
CA MET A 95 -12.86 -5.63 -5.15
C MET A 95 -12.97 -7.15 -4.98
N ALA A 96 -13.85 -7.80 -5.76
CA ALA A 96 -13.98 -9.25 -5.76
C ALA A 96 -12.66 -9.91 -6.22
N ALA A 97 -12.08 -9.46 -7.33
CA ALA A 97 -10.81 -9.96 -7.83
C ALA A 97 -9.68 -9.83 -6.78
N LEU A 98 -9.57 -8.68 -6.10
CA LEU A 98 -8.58 -8.44 -5.05
C LEU A 98 -8.68 -9.44 -3.88
N SER A 99 -9.88 -9.89 -3.53
CA SER A 99 -10.07 -10.86 -2.44
C SER A 99 -9.63 -12.29 -2.82
N THR A 100 -9.58 -12.60 -4.12
CA THR A 100 -9.19 -13.92 -4.62
C THR A 100 -7.68 -14.07 -4.83
N VAL A 101 -6.98 -12.97 -5.10
CA VAL A 101 -5.56 -12.99 -5.45
C VAL A 101 -4.68 -12.98 -4.19
N VAL A 102 -3.72 -13.90 -4.14
CA VAL A 102 -2.75 -13.98 -3.03
C VAL A 102 -1.90 -12.72 -2.93
N ASN A 103 -1.35 -12.23 -4.05
CA ASN A 103 -0.51 -11.03 -4.09
C ASN A 103 -1.31 -9.81 -4.58
N GLN A 104 -2.11 -9.23 -3.68
CA GLN A 104 -3.01 -8.10 -3.98
C GLN A 104 -2.27 -6.86 -4.52
N PRO A 105 -1.12 -6.43 -3.96
CA PRO A 105 -0.38 -5.28 -4.49
C PRO A 105 0.10 -5.52 -5.92
N GLN A 106 0.59 -6.72 -6.23
CA GLN A 106 1.03 -7.05 -7.59
C GLN A 106 -0.12 -7.05 -8.59
N TYR A 107 -1.30 -7.52 -8.20
CA TYR A 107 -2.50 -7.42 -9.03
C TYR A 107 -2.83 -5.97 -9.39
N MET A 108 -2.76 -5.05 -8.43
CA MET A 108 -2.99 -3.63 -8.69
C MET A 108 -1.96 -3.03 -9.66
N LEU A 109 -0.68 -3.40 -9.53
CA LEU A 109 0.35 -2.96 -10.46
C LEU A 109 0.14 -3.53 -11.87
N ALA A 110 -0.28 -4.79 -11.98
CA ALA A 110 -0.64 -5.39 -13.25
C ALA A 110 -1.84 -4.68 -13.90
N ARG A 111 -2.83 -4.26 -13.09
CA ARG A 111 -3.98 -3.50 -13.56
C ARG A 111 -3.59 -2.10 -14.04
N LEU A 112 -2.72 -1.40 -13.30
CA LEU A 112 -2.18 -0.10 -13.72
C LEU A 112 -1.46 -0.18 -15.08
N ARG A 113 -0.70 -1.26 -15.31
CA ARG A 113 -0.01 -1.50 -16.59
C ARG A 113 -0.94 -1.73 -17.79
N GLN A 114 -2.19 -2.12 -17.56
CA GLN A 114 -3.17 -2.32 -18.63
C GLN A 114 -3.82 -0.99 -19.10
N LEU A 115 -3.64 0.10 -18.34
CA LEU A 115 -4.24 1.40 -18.63
C LEU A 115 -3.34 2.35 -19.41
N GLY A 116 -2.02 2.11 -19.43
CA GLY A 116 -1.03 2.87 -20.19
C GLY A 116 -0.60 2.14 -21.45
#